data_AF-J3CN11-F1
#
_entry.id   AF-J3CN11-F1
#
_cell.length_a   1.000
_cell.length_b   1.000
_cell.length_c   1.000
_cell.angle_alpha   90.00
_cell.angle_beta   90.00
_cell.angle_gamma   90.00
#
_symmetry.space_group_name_H-M   'P 1'
#
loop_
_entity.id
_entity.type
_entity.pdbx_description
1 polymer ?
#
loop_
_entity_poly.entity_id
_entity_poly.type
_entity_poly.pdbx_seq_one_letter_code
_entity_poly.pdbx_strand_id
1 'polypeptide(L)'
;MRKILNIFSLLFMGGLSYAQTAPSTTENYVYNKTCLDADCIKKIETVQYFDGLGRLKQVVDIKATPTGKDVVKYVKYDPFGRQTEDYLPVPQAATQNGAIFTSPLANAGSVYGSEKIYAEKVLESSPASLLKKMIPAGDIWSAHPLDLSYSANTVNEVKKITAVTTWIDGATSTTITYNGTYAAGQLLKSSATDPDGNITTEYKNGLGQTLLVRKKNGSQNADTYYAYNEYGQLAYVVPPLASVNGTLTSPVLNDLCYQYKYDGQNRLVEKKLPGKGWEYIVYDKQDRVVMTRDTNLKEKGQWFFTKYDKLGRILYTGIMVGGERKAEQATVDTKAA
;
A
#
# COMPACT_ATOMS: atom_id res chain seq x y z
N MET A 1 -41.75 35.10 67.95
CA MET A 1 -40.39 34.92 67.38
C MET A 1 -40.10 33.42 67.26
N ARG A 2 -40.30 32.83 66.07
CA ARG A 2 -39.88 31.46 65.75
C ARG A 2 -38.67 31.56 64.81
N LYS A 3 -37.50 31.10 65.26
CA LYS A 3 -36.27 31.09 64.46
C LYS A 3 -36.25 29.82 63.60
N ILE A 4 -36.27 30.02 62.29
CA ILE A 4 -36.11 28.97 61.27
C ILE A 4 -34.60 28.70 61.13
N LEU A 5 -34.18 27.45 61.37
CA LEU A 5 -32.81 26.99 61.10
C LEU A 5 -32.78 26.45 59.66
N ASN A 6 -32.07 27.15 58.77
CA ASN A 6 -31.87 26.72 57.38
C ASN A 6 -30.79 25.64 57.32
N ILE A 7 -31.18 24.39 57.05
CA ILE A 7 -30.30 23.21 56.88
C ILE A 7 -29.65 23.17 55.47
N PHE A 8 -29.75 24.25 54.69
CA PHE A 8 -29.36 24.27 53.28
C PHE A 8 -27.84 24.46 53.01
N SER A 9 -26.99 24.48 54.04
CA SER A 9 -25.55 24.79 53.89
C SER A 9 -24.62 23.58 54.01
N LEU A 10 -25.15 22.34 54.03
CA LEU A 10 -24.35 21.13 54.25
C LEU A 10 -24.32 20.17 53.05
N LEU A 11 -24.53 20.70 51.83
CA LEU A 11 -24.64 19.90 50.61
C LEU A 11 -23.80 20.49 49.46
N PHE A 12 -22.51 20.74 49.71
CA PHE A 12 -21.58 21.14 48.64
C PHE A 12 -20.13 20.75 48.95
N MET A 13 -19.87 19.48 49.25
CA MET A 13 -18.51 18.92 49.19
C MET A 13 -18.59 17.43 48.87
N GLY A 14 -18.54 17.12 47.58
CA GLY A 14 -18.58 15.76 47.05
C GLY A 14 -18.57 15.75 45.53
N GLY A 15 -17.93 16.75 44.91
CA GLY A 15 -17.58 16.64 43.50
C GLY A 15 -16.49 15.61 43.40
N LEU A 16 -16.84 14.40 42.94
CA LEU A 16 -15.88 13.40 42.51
C LEU A 16 -15.04 14.05 41.39
N SER A 17 -13.86 14.53 41.75
CA SER A 17 -12.80 14.77 40.81
C SER A 17 -12.49 13.41 40.19
N TYR A 18 -13.07 13.11 39.03
CA TYR A 18 -12.44 12.16 38.13
C TYR A 18 -11.14 12.82 37.69
N ALA A 19 -10.11 12.70 38.52
CA ALA A 19 -8.76 12.88 38.05
C ALA A 19 -8.63 11.91 36.88
N GLN A 20 -8.48 12.43 35.66
CA GLN A 20 -7.84 11.65 34.62
C GLN A 20 -6.51 11.26 35.24
N THR A 21 -6.34 9.99 35.60
CA THR A 21 -5.06 9.45 36.03
C THR A 21 -4.15 9.60 34.83
N ALA A 22 -3.44 10.73 34.77
CA ALA A 22 -2.49 11.01 33.71
C ALA A 22 -1.48 9.84 33.72
N PRO A 23 -1.34 9.10 32.62
CA PRO A 23 -0.39 7.99 32.53
C PRO A 23 1.03 8.38 32.92
N SER A 24 1.39 9.66 32.76
CA SER A 24 2.64 10.24 33.27
C SER A 24 2.50 11.73 33.53
N THR A 25 3.29 12.27 34.46
CA THR A 25 3.46 13.71 34.71
C THR A 25 4.81 14.25 34.22
N THR A 26 5.72 13.37 33.79
CA THR A 26 7.09 13.72 33.40
C THR A 26 7.39 13.43 31.93
N GLU A 27 6.46 12.80 31.21
CA GLU A 27 6.66 12.32 29.84
C GLU A 27 5.62 12.88 28.89
N ASN A 28 6.03 13.13 27.65
CA ASN A 28 5.12 13.47 26.58
C ASN A 28 4.39 12.21 26.11
N TYR A 29 3.05 12.24 26.06
CA TYR A 29 2.25 11.10 25.62
C TYR A 29 0.97 11.48 24.86
N VAL A 30 0.47 10.52 24.08
CA VAL A 30 -0.88 10.54 23.49
C VAL A 30 -1.62 9.32 24.03
N TYR A 31 -2.77 9.55 24.67
CA TYR A 31 -3.66 8.49 25.15
C TYR A 31 -4.86 8.38 24.22
N ASN A 32 -5.15 7.14 23.79
CA ASN A 32 -6.32 6.81 23.00
C ASN A 32 -7.19 5.80 23.74
N LYS A 33 -8.51 6.02 23.68
CA LYS A 33 -9.53 5.14 24.27
C LYS A 33 -10.63 4.91 23.26
N THR A 34 -10.83 3.65 22.88
CA THR A 34 -11.94 3.24 22.02
C THR A 34 -12.94 2.46 22.84
N CYS A 35 -14.16 2.98 22.95
CA CYS A 35 -15.29 2.29 23.57
C CYS A 35 -15.84 1.24 22.60
N LEU A 36 -16.00 0.00 23.07
CA LEU A 36 -16.54 -1.12 22.30
C LEU A 36 -18.04 -1.35 22.56
N ASP A 37 -18.59 -0.66 23.55
CA ASP A 37 -20.02 -0.62 23.87
C ASP A 37 -20.47 0.83 24.13
N ALA A 38 -21.78 1.04 24.17
CA ALA A 38 -22.38 2.36 24.35
C ALA A 38 -21.98 3.00 25.70
N ASP A 39 -21.80 2.18 26.74
CA ASP A 39 -21.46 2.62 28.09
C ASP A 39 -19.95 2.74 28.33
N CYS A 40 -19.13 2.40 27.33
CA CYS A 40 -17.67 2.37 27.39
C CYS A 40 -17.09 1.52 28.54
N ILE A 41 -17.81 0.48 28.95
CA ILE A 41 -17.37 -0.51 29.94
C ILE A 41 -16.36 -1.44 29.27
N LYS A 42 -16.68 -1.94 28.08
CA LYS A 42 -15.72 -2.61 27.21
C LYS A 42 -14.96 -1.56 26.43
N LYS A 43 -13.65 -1.57 26.55
CA LYS A 43 -12.77 -0.56 25.98
C LYS A 43 -11.42 -1.12 25.61
N ILE A 44 -10.79 -0.48 24.63
CA ILE A 44 -9.38 -0.65 24.27
C ILE A 44 -8.68 0.67 24.59
N GLU A 45 -7.56 0.58 25.28
CA GLU A 45 -6.82 1.74 25.76
C GLU A 45 -5.34 1.59 25.39
N THR A 46 -4.78 2.64 24.79
CA THR A 46 -3.37 2.66 24.37
C THR A 46 -2.74 4.00 24.74
N VAL A 47 -1.51 3.96 25.25
CA VAL A 47 -0.68 5.15 25.51
C VAL A 47 0.55 5.09 24.62
N GLN A 48 0.82 6.15 23.87
CA GLN A 48 2.04 6.33 23.09
C GLN A 48 2.91 7.36 23.78
N TYR A 49 4.14 6.99 24.12
CA TYR A 49 5.13 7.88 24.74
C TYR A 49 6.13 8.37 23.71
N PHE A 50 6.54 9.63 23.84
CA PHE A 50 7.47 10.30 22.94
C PHE A 50 8.73 10.76 23.66
N ASP A 51 9.83 10.83 22.94
CA ASP A 51 11.06 11.47 23.42
C ASP A 51 10.99 13.00 23.31
N GLY A 52 12.05 13.69 23.72
CA GLY A 52 12.14 15.16 23.66
C GLY A 52 12.12 15.75 22.25
N LEU A 53 12.26 14.92 21.21
CA LEU A 53 12.17 15.32 19.80
C LEU A 53 10.81 14.94 19.18
N GLY A 54 9.88 14.44 19.98
CA GLY A 54 8.55 14.02 19.53
C GLY A 54 8.53 12.68 18.79
N ARG A 55 9.59 11.87 18.89
CA ARG A 55 9.65 10.54 18.28
C ARG A 55 9.10 9.49 19.24
N LEU A 56 8.39 8.49 18.72
CA LEU A 56 7.76 7.44 19.51
C LEU A 56 8.82 6.56 20.19
N LYS A 57 8.80 6.46 21.52
CA LYS A 57 9.75 5.60 22.29
C LYS A 57 9.11 4.34 22.86
N GLN A 58 7.81 4.37 23.13
CA GLN A 58 7.10 3.23 23.72
C GLN A 58 5.60 3.31 23.43
N VAL A 59 4.97 2.18 23.13
CA VAL A 59 3.52 2.04 23.09
C VAL A 59 3.10 1.08 24.18
N VAL A 60 2.11 1.45 24.99
CA VAL A 60 1.56 0.62 26.07
C VAL A 60 0.08 0.39 25.79
N ASP A 61 -0.27 -0.86 25.46
CA ASP A 61 -1.66 -1.30 25.39
C ASP A 61 -2.09 -1.74 26.79
N ILE A 62 -3.01 -0.97 27.39
CA ILE A 62 -3.40 -1.11 28.79
C ILE A 62 -4.25 -2.36 28.95
N LYS A 63 -3.83 -3.27 29.84
CA LYS A 63 -4.56 -4.50 30.20
C LYS A 63 -4.97 -5.35 28.98
N ALA A 64 -4.18 -5.32 27.90
CA ALA A 64 -4.51 -5.97 26.65
C ALA A 64 -4.35 -7.51 26.66
N THR A 65 -3.65 -8.07 27.66
CA THR A 65 -3.59 -9.53 27.82
C THR A 65 -4.86 -10.09 28.47
N PRO A 66 -5.20 -11.39 28.28
CA PRO A 66 -6.35 -12.02 28.92
C PRO A 66 -6.36 -11.97 30.46
N THR A 67 -5.18 -11.83 31.08
CA THR A 67 -5.02 -11.72 32.54
C THR A 67 -4.99 -10.27 33.03
N GLY A 68 -5.28 -9.30 32.17
CA GLY A 68 -5.36 -7.88 32.55
C GLY A 68 -4.00 -7.22 32.78
N LYS A 69 -2.94 -7.72 32.14
CA LYS A 69 -1.60 -7.11 32.11
C LYS A 69 -1.39 -6.30 30.84
N ASP A 70 -0.50 -5.33 30.92
CA ASP A 70 -0.19 -4.45 29.78
C ASP A 70 0.68 -5.17 28.74
N VAL A 71 0.60 -4.73 27.49
CA VAL A 71 1.49 -5.15 26.40
C VAL A 71 2.26 -3.94 25.92
N VAL A 72 3.58 -4.05 25.81
CA VAL A 72 4.44 -2.91 25.52
C VAL A 72 5.22 -3.14 24.23
N LYS A 73 5.09 -2.23 23.26
CA LYS A 73 5.97 -2.17 22.11
C LYS A 73 7.10 -1.18 22.40
N TYR A 74 8.33 -1.68 22.46
CA TYR A 74 9.53 -0.88 22.61
C TYR A 74 9.99 -0.33 21.26
N VAL A 75 10.37 0.95 21.23
CA VAL A 75 10.93 1.59 20.03
C VAL A 75 12.26 2.23 20.40
N LYS A 76 13.29 1.91 19.61
CA LYS A 76 14.59 2.53 19.74
C LYS A 76 15.05 3.09 18.40
N TYR A 77 15.86 4.13 18.50
CA TYR A 77 16.47 4.79 17.35
C TYR A 77 17.98 4.65 17.43
N ASP A 78 18.62 4.55 16.27
CA ASP A 78 20.07 4.64 16.16
C ASP A 78 20.55 6.10 16.44
N PRO A 79 21.88 6.35 16.52
CA PRO A 79 22.40 7.70 16.76
C PRO A 79 22.02 8.74 15.68
N PHE A 80 21.57 8.30 14.52
CA PHE A 80 21.09 9.17 13.44
C PHE A 80 19.56 9.39 13.48
N GLY A 81 18.89 8.86 14.51
CA GLY A 81 17.45 9.02 14.72
C GLY A 81 16.57 8.11 13.86
N ARG A 82 17.12 7.06 13.28
CA ARG A 82 16.41 6.10 12.43
C ARG A 82 15.99 4.88 13.23
N GLN A 83 14.80 4.35 12.95
CA GLN A 83 14.33 3.11 13.56
C GLN A 83 14.78 1.91 12.71
N THR A 84 15.94 1.35 13.04
CA THR A 84 16.51 0.18 12.36
C THR A 84 16.02 -1.14 12.96
N GLU A 85 15.41 -1.12 14.13
CA GLU A 85 14.87 -2.32 14.77
C GLU A 85 13.38 -2.17 15.07
N ASP A 86 12.62 -3.23 14.77
CA ASP A 86 11.19 -3.32 15.07
C ASP A 86 10.96 -4.49 16.02
N TYR A 87 10.79 -4.16 17.30
CA TYR A 87 10.60 -5.14 18.37
C TYR A 87 9.18 -5.69 18.39
N LEU A 88 9.06 -6.98 18.71
CA LEU A 88 7.79 -7.61 19.04
C LEU A 88 7.20 -6.98 20.32
N PRO A 89 5.88 -6.82 20.40
CA PRO A 89 5.24 -6.33 21.63
C PRO A 89 5.45 -7.30 22.79
N VAL A 90 5.93 -6.84 23.93
CA VAL A 90 6.22 -7.69 25.09
C VAL A 90 5.07 -7.57 26.11
N PRO A 91 4.30 -8.65 26.35
CA PRO A 91 3.43 -8.74 27.52
C PRO A 91 4.22 -8.51 28.80
N GLN A 92 3.75 -7.61 29.66
CA GLN A 92 4.42 -7.26 30.90
C GLN A 92 4.00 -8.20 32.03
N ALA A 93 4.85 -8.32 33.07
CA ALA A 93 4.58 -9.19 34.21
C ALA A 93 3.39 -8.71 35.07
N ALA A 94 3.11 -7.41 35.03
CA ALA A 94 1.99 -6.73 35.71
C ALA A 94 1.51 -5.53 34.86
N THR A 95 0.34 -4.99 35.20
CA THR A 95 -0.15 -3.72 34.63
C THR A 95 0.41 -2.53 35.41
N GLN A 96 0.73 -1.45 34.72
CA GLN A 96 0.98 -0.13 35.29
C GLN A 96 -0.11 0.87 34.90
N ASN A 97 -1.27 0.37 34.43
CA ASN A 97 -2.40 1.16 33.95
C ASN A 97 -1.99 2.23 32.93
N GLY A 98 -1.06 1.89 32.03
CA GLY A 98 -0.60 2.78 30.97
C GLY A 98 0.61 3.65 31.32
N ALA A 99 1.16 3.59 32.53
CA ALA A 99 2.42 4.25 32.85
C ALA A 99 3.58 3.68 32.01
N ILE A 100 4.63 4.49 31.84
CA ILE A 100 5.81 4.09 31.04
C ILE A 100 6.63 3.02 31.77
N PHE A 101 7.04 1.98 31.06
CA PHE A 101 7.93 0.95 31.58
C PHE A 101 9.38 1.38 31.37
N THR A 102 10.19 1.38 32.43
CA THR A 102 11.62 1.69 32.38
C THR A 102 12.45 0.56 31.75
N SER A 103 12.01 -0.69 31.94
CA SER A 103 12.64 -1.90 31.39
C SER A 103 11.63 -2.71 30.57
N PRO A 104 11.15 -2.19 29.43
CA PRO A 104 10.03 -2.78 28.68
C PRO A 104 10.34 -4.18 28.10
N LEU A 105 11.63 -4.52 27.95
CA LEU A 105 12.09 -5.81 27.45
C LEU A 105 12.37 -6.85 28.55
N ALA A 106 12.24 -6.50 29.83
CA ALA A 106 12.61 -7.38 30.94
C ALA A 106 11.86 -8.73 30.94
N ASN A 107 10.59 -8.72 30.54
CA ASN A 107 9.77 -9.94 30.47
C ASN A 107 9.87 -10.69 29.13
N ALA A 108 10.68 -10.20 28.18
CA ALA A 108 10.79 -10.81 26.85
C ALA A 108 11.23 -12.27 26.92
N GLY A 109 12.22 -12.58 27.76
CA GLY A 109 12.73 -13.95 27.90
C GLY A 109 11.69 -14.96 28.41
N SER A 110 10.78 -14.52 29.27
CA SER A 110 9.68 -15.37 29.76
C SER A 110 8.59 -15.62 28.72
N VAL A 111 8.44 -14.71 27.75
CA VAL A 111 7.40 -14.80 26.69
C VAL A 111 7.94 -15.48 25.44
N TYR A 112 9.16 -15.15 25.05
CA TYR A 112 9.77 -15.53 23.77
C TYR A 112 10.98 -16.45 23.91
N GLY A 113 11.40 -16.79 25.13
CA GLY A 113 12.60 -17.60 25.36
C GLY A 113 13.88 -16.86 24.96
N SER A 114 14.78 -17.54 24.27
CA SER A 114 16.05 -16.99 23.79
C SER A 114 15.98 -16.40 22.38
N GLU A 115 14.81 -16.38 21.74
CA GLU A 115 14.64 -15.93 20.36
C GLU A 115 14.96 -14.45 20.17
N LYS A 116 15.50 -14.09 18.99
CA LYS A 116 15.58 -12.68 18.56
C LYS A 116 14.19 -12.06 18.41
N ILE A 117 13.80 -11.18 19.34
CA ILE A 117 12.46 -10.56 19.35
C ILE A 117 12.32 -9.28 18.52
N TYR A 118 13.18 -9.06 17.52
CA TYR A 118 13.09 -7.88 16.67
C TYR A 118 13.51 -8.17 15.24
N ALA A 119 12.83 -7.54 14.29
CA ALA A 119 13.30 -7.45 12.92
C ALA A 119 14.32 -6.30 12.81
N GLU A 120 15.34 -6.46 12.00
CA GLU A 120 16.43 -5.51 11.83
C GLU A 120 16.55 -5.07 10.38
N LYS A 121 16.73 -3.77 10.18
CA LYS A 121 16.96 -3.13 8.90
C LYS A 121 18.41 -2.64 8.88
N VAL A 122 19.23 -3.30 8.08
CA VAL A 122 20.60 -2.85 7.83
C VAL A 122 20.57 -1.90 6.66
N LEU A 123 21.03 -0.68 6.89
CA LEU A 123 21.11 0.36 5.87
C LEU A 123 22.52 0.42 5.28
N GLU A 124 22.64 0.93 4.07
CA GLU A 124 23.93 1.27 3.48
C GLU A 124 24.59 2.44 4.23
N SER A 125 25.92 2.44 4.28
CA SER A 125 26.72 3.52 4.90
C SER A 125 26.79 4.80 4.05
N SER A 126 25.90 4.96 3.06
CA SER A 126 25.83 6.14 2.21
C SER A 126 24.88 7.18 2.81
N PRO A 127 25.02 8.48 2.46
CA PRO A 127 24.07 9.51 2.88
C PRO A 127 22.62 9.19 2.47
N ALA A 128 22.43 8.41 1.40
CA ALA A 128 21.12 7.97 0.93
C ALA A 128 20.43 7.00 1.90
N SER A 129 21.17 6.34 2.80
CA SER A 129 20.64 5.42 3.82
C SER A 129 19.67 4.37 3.25
N LEU A 130 20.00 3.83 2.07
CA LEU A 130 19.15 2.83 1.40
C LEU A 130 19.13 1.53 2.19
N LEU A 131 18.01 0.80 2.12
CA LEU A 131 17.85 -0.47 2.81
C LEU A 131 18.66 -1.55 2.09
N LYS A 132 19.67 -2.10 2.76
CA LYS A 132 20.55 -3.15 2.22
C LYS A 132 20.10 -4.55 2.58
N LYS A 133 19.60 -4.73 3.80
CA LYS A 133 19.18 -6.04 4.31
C LYS A 133 18.04 -5.88 5.30
N MET A 134 17.09 -6.80 5.26
CA MET A 134 16.07 -6.96 6.29
C MET A 134 16.22 -8.34 6.90
N ILE A 135 16.47 -8.38 8.21
CA ILE A 135 16.62 -9.60 9.00
C ILE A 135 15.34 -9.76 9.81
N PRO A 136 14.52 -10.80 9.58
CA PRO A 136 13.31 -11.01 10.36
C PRO A 136 13.62 -11.33 11.84
N ALA A 137 12.59 -11.23 12.69
CA ALA A 137 12.65 -11.72 14.06
C ALA A 137 12.67 -13.26 14.10
N GLY A 138 13.25 -13.82 15.17
CA GLY A 138 13.48 -15.25 15.38
C GLY A 138 14.87 -15.68 14.96
N ASP A 139 15.44 -16.65 15.65
CA ASP A 139 16.83 -17.07 15.47
C ASP A 139 17.03 -17.79 14.13
N ILE A 140 16.11 -18.69 13.79
CA ILE A 140 16.10 -19.39 12.50
C ILE A 140 15.99 -18.38 11.35
N TRP A 141 15.00 -17.48 11.41
CA TRP A 141 14.76 -16.50 10.36
C TRP A 141 15.87 -15.46 10.25
N SER A 142 16.60 -15.19 11.34
CA SER A 142 17.77 -14.31 11.30
C SER A 142 18.88 -14.84 10.39
N ALA A 143 18.95 -16.16 10.18
CA ALA A 143 19.86 -16.79 9.22
C ALA A 143 19.38 -16.69 7.76
N HIS A 144 18.14 -16.26 7.53
CA HIS A 144 17.53 -16.13 6.20
C HIS A 144 17.06 -14.69 5.94
N PRO A 145 18.00 -13.74 5.79
CA PRO A 145 17.64 -12.35 5.54
C PRO A 145 17.12 -12.13 4.12
N LEU A 146 16.34 -11.07 3.95
CA LEU A 146 16.04 -10.47 2.65
C LEU A 146 17.19 -9.51 2.29
N ASP A 147 17.90 -9.78 1.20
CA ASP A 147 18.98 -8.93 0.70
C ASP A 147 18.47 -7.99 -0.40
N LEU A 148 18.90 -6.74 -0.35
CA LEU A 148 18.57 -5.70 -1.31
C LEU A 148 19.83 -5.11 -1.90
N SER A 149 19.81 -4.84 -3.21
CA SER A 149 20.92 -4.20 -3.91
C SER A 149 20.42 -3.22 -4.96
N TYR A 150 21.20 -2.15 -5.13
CA TYR A 150 20.90 -1.07 -6.05
C TYR A 150 22.10 -0.84 -6.95
N SER A 151 21.86 -0.79 -8.26
CA SER A 151 22.90 -0.61 -9.27
C SER A 151 22.28 0.01 -10.52
N ALA A 152 23.06 0.16 -11.58
CA ALA A 152 22.53 0.44 -12.90
C ALA A 152 22.54 -0.82 -13.77
N ASN A 153 21.69 -0.86 -14.80
CA ASN A 153 21.70 -1.98 -15.74
C ASN A 153 23.04 -2.09 -16.48
N THR A 154 23.38 -3.31 -16.90
CA THR A 154 24.53 -3.56 -17.78
C THR A 154 24.09 -3.69 -19.24
N VAL A 155 25.06 -3.81 -20.15
CA VAL A 155 24.81 -3.99 -21.59
C VAL A 155 23.99 -5.27 -21.82
N ASN A 156 22.98 -5.20 -22.70
CA ASN A 156 22.13 -6.32 -23.11
C ASN A 156 21.25 -6.95 -22.02
N GLU A 157 21.09 -6.32 -20.86
CA GLU A 157 20.31 -6.88 -19.76
C GLU A 157 18.79 -6.73 -19.94
N VAL A 158 18.36 -5.64 -20.59
CA VAL A 158 16.95 -5.25 -20.76
C VAL A 158 16.68 -4.93 -22.23
N LYS A 159 15.68 -5.60 -22.83
CA LYS A 159 15.18 -5.26 -24.17
C LYS A 159 14.48 -3.90 -24.14
N LYS A 160 14.71 -3.08 -25.16
CA LYS A 160 14.00 -1.80 -25.32
C LYS A 160 12.72 -2.03 -26.13
N ILE A 161 11.58 -1.68 -25.55
CA ILE A 161 10.29 -1.67 -26.26
C ILE A 161 10.00 -0.23 -26.68
N THR A 162 9.78 -0.02 -27.98
CA THR A 162 9.33 1.27 -28.51
C THR A 162 7.83 1.21 -28.69
N ALA A 163 7.12 2.25 -28.26
CA ALA A 163 5.70 2.44 -28.45
C ALA A 163 5.47 3.56 -29.47
N VAL A 164 4.53 3.35 -30.40
CA VAL A 164 4.06 4.38 -31.34
C VAL A 164 2.55 4.50 -31.18
N THR A 165 2.10 5.70 -30.84
CA THR A 165 0.68 5.97 -30.52
C THR A 165 -0.03 6.76 -31.60
N THR A 166 -1.24 6.33 -31.92
CA THR A 166 -2.21 7.05 -32.74
C THR A 166 -3.49 7.26 -31.94
N TRP A 167 -4.42 8.09 -32.42
CA TRP A 167 -5.72 8.30 -31.78
C TRP A 167 -6.83 7.73 -32.67
N ILE A 168 -7.62 6.83 -32.11
CA ILE A 168 -8.76 6.19 -32.79
C ILE A 168 -9.97 6.34 -31.86
N ASP A 169 -11.07 6.87 -32.40
CA ASP A 169 -12.34 7.02 -31.67
C ASP A 169 -12.25 7.74 -30.32
N GLY A 170 -11.33 8.70 -30.20
CA GLY A 170 -11.15 9.49 -28.98
C GLY A 170 -10.39 8.75 -27.87
N ALA A 171 -9.70 7.66 -28.21
CA ALA A 171 -8.78 6.95 -27.32
C ALA A 171 -7.42 6.72 -27.99
N THR A 172 -6.39 6.53 -27.20
CA THR A 172 -5.07 6.13 -27.69
C THR A 172 -5.11 4.73 -28.30
N SER A 173 -4.33 4.50 -29.33
CA SER A 173 -4.12 3.20 -29.97
C SER A 173 -2.62 3.04 -30.20
N THR A 174 -2.01 2.22 -29.36
CA THR A 174 -0.55 2.09 -29.30
C THR A 174 -0.12 0.79 -29.96
N THR A 175 0.98 0.84 -30.72
CA THR A 175 1.67 -0.35 -31.22
C THR A 175 3.05 -0.44 -30.59
N ILE A 176 3.53 -1.65 -30.29
CA ILE A 176 4.82 -1.86 -29.64
C ILE A 176 5.73 -2.81 -30.40
N THR A 177 7.03 -2.52 -30.41
CA THR A 177 8.05 -3.36 -31.05
C THR A 177 9.32 -3.43 -30.19
N TYR A 178 10.07 -4.53 -30.31
CA TYR A 178 11.42 -4.60 -29.76
C TYR A 178 12.37 -3.79 -30.64
N ASN A 179 13.19 -2.94 -30.02
CA ASN A 179 14.13 -2.04 -30.69
C ASN A 179 15.48 -2.05 -29.95
N GLY A 180 16.19 -3.18 -30.05
CA GLY A 180 17.47 -3.39 -29.40
C GLY A 180 17.36 -3.53 -27.87
N THR A 181 18.44 -3.17 -27.19
CA THR A 181 18.61 -3.26 -25.73
C THR A 181 19.03 -1.91 -25.17
N TYR A 182 18.79 -1.69 -23.88
CA TYR A 182 19.32 -0.51 -23.19
C TYR A 182 20.85 -0.64 -23.03
N ALA A 183 21.55 0.48 -23.22
CA ALA A 183 22.98 0.56 -22.94
C ALA A 183 23.24 0.51 -21.42
N ALA A 184 24.47 0.20 -21.02
CA ALA A 184 24.83 0.19 -19.60
C ALA A 184 24.62 1.57 -18.97
N GLY A 185 24.15 1.60 -17.72
CA GLY A 185 23.99 2.84 -16.96
C GLY A 185 22.71 3.64 -17.27
N GLN A 186 21.82 3.17 -18.15
CA GLN A 186 20.63 3.93 -18.56
C GLN A 186 19.40 3.74 -17.65
N LEU A 187 19.34 2.63 -16.93
CA LEU A 187 18.23 2.23 -16.08
C LEU A 187 18.72 2.01 -14.65
N LEU A 188 17.92 2.45 -13.70
CA LEU A 188 18.09 2.11 -12.30
C LEU A 188 17.66 0.64 -12.10
N LYS A 189 18.54 -0.18 -11.55
CA LYS A 189 18.33 -1.59 -11.25
C LYS A 189 18.25 -1.79 -9.74
N SER A 190 17.13 -2.34 -9.27
CA SER A 190 16.95 -2.73 -7.86
C SER A 190 16.68 -4.22 -7.79
N SER A 191 17.43 -4.97 -6.99
CA SER A 191 17.24 -6.41 -6.82
C SER A 191 16.95 -6.74 -5.36
N ALA A 192 16.01 -7.66 -5.15
CA ALA A 192 15.66 -8.26 -3.87
C ALA A 192 15.85 -9.77 -3.95
N THR A 193 16.65 -10.35 -3.05
CA THR A 193 16.84 -11.78 -2.90
C THR A 193 16.11 -12.23 -1.65
N ASP A 194 15.08 -13.06 -1.84
CA ASP A 194 14.28 -13.56 -0.73
C ASP A 194 15.01 -14.65 0.09
N PRO A 195 14.48 -15.02 1.28
CA PRO A 195 15.00 -16.09 2.13
C PRO A 195 15.24 -17.44 1.42
N ASP A 196 14.48 -17.72 0.36
CA ASP A 196 14.53 -18.96 -0.42
C ASP A 196 15.53 -18.87 -1.60
N GLY A 197 16.18 -17.72 -1.77
CA GLY A 197 17.15 -17.45 -2.84
C GLY A 197 16.55 -17.04 -4.17
N ASN A 198 15.23 -16.80 -4.26
CA ASN A 198 14.63 -16.24 -5.47
C ASN A 198 14.96 -14.76 -5.58
N ILE A 199 15.29 -14.33 -6.79
CA ILE A 199 15.71 -12.96 -7.04
C ILE A 199 14.64 -12.25 -7.84
N THR A 200 14.10 -11.17 -7.31
CA THR A 200 13.26 -10.22 -8.05
C THR A 200 14.10 -8.99 -8.39
N THR A 201 14.20 -8.65 -9.67
CA THR A 201 14.91 -7.46 -10.13
C THR A 201 13.96 -6.54 -10.89
N GLU A 202 13.95 -5.27 -10.50
CA GLU A 202 13.18 -4.20 -11.12
C GLU A 202 14.12 -3.23 -11.85
N TYR A 203 13.76 -2.86 -13.08
CA TYR A 203 14.46 -1.85 -13.88
C TYR A 203 13.55 -0.66 -14.11
N LYS A 204 14.02 0.54 -13.77
CA LYS A 204 13.31 1.82 -13.94
C LYS A 204 14.07 2.77 -14.86
N ASN A 205 13.34 3.53 -15.66
CA ASN A 205 13.91 4.63 -16.43
C ASN A 205 14.13 5.89 -15.55
N GLY A 206 14.72 6.95 -16.11
CA GLY A 206 14.96 8.21 -15.41
C GLY A 206 13.69 8.96 -14.96
N LEU A 207 12.51 8.57 -15.45
CA LEU A 207 11.20 9.11 -15.01
C LEU A 207 10.60 8.31 -13.84
N GLY A 208 11.28 7.25 -13.38
CA GLY A 208 10.79 6.36 -12.32
C GLY A 208 9.80 5.29 -12.79
N GLN A 209 9.55 5.18 -14.10
CA GLN A 209 8.66 4.17 -14.66
C GLN A 209 9.37 2.81 -14.71
N THR A 210 8.74 1.78 -14.15
CA THR A 210 9.23 0.39 -14.22
C THR A 210 9.09 -0.11 -15.64
N LEU A 211 10.19 -0.53 -16.27
CA LEU A 211 10.23 -1.06 -17.63
C LEU A 211 10.30 -2.59 -17.69
N LEU A 212 10.93 -3.21 -16.69
CA LEU A 212 11.06 -4.66 -16.57
C LEU A 212 11.01 -5.05 -15.10
N VAL A 213 10.20 -6.06 -14.79
CA VAL A 213 10.34 -6.87 -13.58
C VAL A 213 10.76 -8.27 -14.00
N ARG A 214 11.93 -8.71 -13.53
CA ARG A 214 12.48 -10.04 -13.76
C ARG A 214 12.42 -10.83 -12.47
N LYS A 215 11.69 -11.94 -12.48
CA LYS A 215 11.74 -12.94 -11.42
C LYS A 215 12.65 -14.08 -11.85
N LYS A 216 13.64 -14.39 -11.04
CA LYS A 216 14.60 -15.47 -11.29
C LYS A 216 14.39 -16.58 -10.27
N ASN A 217 14.10 -17.78 -10.78
CA ASN A 217 14.10 -19.01 -9.99
C ASN A 217 15.22 -19.91 -10.53
N GLY A 218 16.29 -20.07 -9.74
CA GLY A 218 17.51 -20.75 -10.18
C GLY A 218 18.10 -20.11 -11.43
N SER A 219 18.10 -20.84 -12.56
CA SER A 219 18.66 -20.35 -13.84
C SER A 219 17.63 -19.71 -14.77
N GLN A 220 16.33 -19.80 -14.48
CA GLN A 220 15.28 -19.31 -15.38
C GLN A 220 14.87 -17.87 -15.02
N ASN A 221 14.80 -17.01 -16.04
CA ASN A 221 14.28 -15.65 -15.92
C ASN A 221 12.85 -15.59 -16.46
N ALA A 222 11.94 -15.11 -15.63
CA ALA A 222 10.57 -14.76 -15.99
C ALA A 222 10.45 -13.23 -16.08
N ASP A 223 10.48 -12.71 -17.30
CA ASP A 223 10.52 -11.28 -17.58
C ASP A 223 9.12 -10.71 -17.87
N THR A 224 8.71 -9.70 -17.11
CA THR A 224 7.50 -8.92 -17.37
C THR A 224 7.90 -7.51 -17.78
N TYR A 225 7.67 -7.16 -19.05
CA TYR A 225 7.96 -5.82 -19.55
C TYR A 225 6.73 -4.91 -19.46
N TYR A 226 6.99 -3.63 -19.24
CA TYR A 226 6.01 -2.57 -19.16
C TYR A 226 6.34 -1.54 -20.24
N ALA A 227 5.46 -1.38 -21.22
CA ALA A 227 5.66 -0.47 -22.33
C ALA A 227 4.78 0.76 -22.14
N TYR A 228 5.42 1.93 -22.11
CA TYR A 228 4.75 3.21 -21.98
C TYR A 228 4.73 3.91 -23.33
N ASN A 229 3.64 4.60 -23.63
CA ASN A 229 3.57 5.47 -24.78
C ASN A 229 4.27 6.82 -24.55
N GLU A 230 4.28 7.65 -25.59
CA GLU A 230 4.90 8.98 -25.64
C GLU A 230 4.28 9.97 -24.63
N TYR A 231 3.07 9.68 -24.13
CA TYR A 231 2.39 10.45 -23.08
C TYR A 231 2.72 9.95 -21.67
N GLY A 232 3.59 8.94 -21.53
CA GLY A 232 3.94 8.33 -20.25
C GLY A 232 2.88 7.38 -19.68
N GLN A 233 1.88 7.00 -20.48
CA GLN A 233 0.82 6.09 -20.09
C GLN A 233 1.25 4.65 -20.31
N LEU A 234 0.94 3.74 -19.36
CA LEU A 234 1.20 2.31 -19.53
C LEU A 234 0.28 1.75 -20.62
N ALA A 235 0.82 1.46 -21.80
CA ALA A 235 0.06 0.96 -22.94
C ALA A 235 -0.02 -0.57 -22.97
N TYR A 236 1.07 -1.25 -22.57
CA TYR A 236 1.13 -2.70 -22.52
C TYR A 236 1.86 -3.22 -21.28
N VAL A 237 1.39 -4.35 -20.77
CA VAL A 237 2.21 -5.26 -19.95
C VAL A 237 2.41 -6.55 -20.73
N VAL A 238 3.67 -6.91 -20.95
CA VAL A 238 4.12 -8.08 -21.72
C VAL A 238 4.60 -9.15 -20.73
N PRO A 239 3.79 -10.18 -20.42
CA PRO A 239 4.13 -11.19 -19.42
C PRO A 239 5.26 -12.12 -19.88
N PRO A 240 5.81 -12.98 -18.99
CA PRO A 240 6.92 -13.88 -19.30
C PRO A 240 6.72 -14.73 -20.56
N LEU A 241 5.54 -15.29 -20.75
CA LEU A 241 5.25 -16.12 -21.93
C LEU A 241 5.26 -15.33 -23.24
N ALA A 242 4.90 -14.04 -23.21
CA ALA A 242 5.00 -13.17 -24.37
C ALA A 242 6.42 -12.62 -24.56
N SER A 243 7.16 -12.37 -23.48
CA SER A 243 8.47 -11.71 -23.52
C SER A 243 9.60 -12.59 -24.09
N VAL A 244 9.44 -13.92 -23.97
CA VAL A 244 10.34 -14.90 -24.60
C VAL A 244 10.15 -14.99 -26.11
N ASN A 245 9.03 -14.52 -26.66
CA ASN A 245 8.86 -14.45 -28.11
C ASN A 245 9.83 -13.40 -28.70
N GLY A 246 10.50 -13.75 -29.79
CA GLY A 246 11.43 -12.86 -30.47
C GLY A 246 10.76 -11.62 -31.10
N THR A 247 9.46 -11.70 -31.37
CA THR A 247 8.68 -10.66 -32.04
C THR A 247 7.32 -10.47 -31.37
N LEU A 248 6.89 -9.21 -31.20
CA LEU A 248 5.58 -8.85 -30.66
C LEU A 248 4.56 -8.69 -31.80
N THR A 249 4.07 -9.82 -32.32
CA THR A 249 3.04 -9.82 -33.38
C THR A 249 1.64 -9.57 -32.82
N SER A 250 0.69 -9.16 -33.67
CA SER A 250 -0.70 -8.90 -33.24
C SER A 250 -1.36 -10.08 -32.49
N PRO A 251 -1.19 -11.36 -32.88
CA PRO A 251 -1.70 -12.49 -32.10
C PRO A 251 -1.09 -12.56 -30.70
N VAL A 252 0.24 -12.45 -30.57
CA VAL A 252 0.92 -12.48 -29.26
C VAL A 252 0.44 -11.35 -28.36
N LEU A 253 0.29 -10.14 -28.90
CA LEU A 253 -0.22 -9.00 -28.16
C LEU A 253 -1.68 -9.22 -27.71
N ASN A 254 -2.51 -9.76 -28.59
CA ASN A 254 -3.94 -9.96 -28.35
C ASN A 254 -4.25 -11.11 -27.38
N ASP A 255 -3.44 -12.16 -27.40
CA ASP A 255 -3.74 -13.38 -26.66
C ASP A 255 -3.01 -13.42 -25.31
N LEU A 256 -1.81 -12.84 -25.24
CA LEU A 256 -0.91 -12.98 -24.09
C LEU A 256 -0.61 -11.69 -23.33
N CYS A 257 -0.88 -10.50 -23.89
CA CYS A 257 -0.50 -9.23 -23.27
C CYS A 257 -1.70 -8.47 -22.71
N TYR A 258 -1.44 -7.67 -21.67
CA TYR A 258 -2.37 -6.68 -21.20
C TYR A 258 -2.24 -5.44 -22.08
N GLN A 259 -3.35 -4.87 -22.51
CA GLN A 259 -3.38 -3.68 -23.37
C GLN A 259 -4.29 -2.63 -22.75
N TYR A 260 -3.88 -1.38 -22.84
CA TYR A 260 -4.57 -0.24 -22.24
C TYR A 260 -4.65 0.92 -23.22
N LYS A 261 -5.80 1.57 -23.25
CA LYS A 261 -6.05 2.78 -24.04
C LYS A 261 -6.70 3.84 -23.19
N TYR A 262 -6.33 5.09 -23.46
CA TYR A 262 -6.66 6.23 -22.63
C TYR A 262 -7.36 7.30 -23.47
N ASP A 263 -8.27 8.07 -22.87
CA ASP A 263 -8.82 9.26 -23.54
C ASP A 263 -7.90 10.49 -23.40
N GLY A 264 -8.33 11.61 -23.98
CA GLY A 264 -7.62 12.89 -23.91
C GLY A 264 -7.44 13.47 -22.51
N GLN A 265 -8.10 12.90 -21.48
CA GLN A 265 -7.97 13.29 -20.07
C GLN A 265 -7.09 12.30 -19.28
N ASN A 266 -6.37 11.41 -19.96
CA ASN A 266 -5.52 10.39 -19.35
C ASN A 266 -6.30 9.35 -18.51
N ARG A 267 -7.58 9.13 -18.80
CA ARG A 267 -8.40 8.12 -18.12
C ARG A 267 -8.37 6.82 -18.91
N LEU A 268 -8.27 5.67 -18.23
CA LEU A 268 -8.30 4.36 -18.88
C LEU A 268 -9.70 4.06 -19.41
N VAL A 269 -9.86 3.91 -20.72
CA VAL A 269 -11.17 3.84 -21.38
C VAL A 269 -11.40 2.57 -22.16
N GLU A 270 -10.33 1.90 -22.57
CA GLU A 270 -10.41 0.53 -23.06
C GLU A 270 -9.25 -0.27 -22.47
N LYS A 271 -9.53 -1.51 -22.10
CA LYS A 271 -8.49 -2.46 -21.69
C LYS A 271 -8.78 -3.84 -22.25
N LYS A 272 -7.72 -4.57 -22.52
CA LYS A 272 -7.78 -5.99 -22.90
C LYS A 272 -6.85 -6.78 -22.00
N LEU A 273 -7.37 -7.87 -21.46
CA LEU A 273 -6.61 -8.80 -20.64
C LEU A 273 -6.34 -10.08 -21.44
N PRO A 274 -5.23 -10.80 -21.20
CA PRO A 274 -4.97 -12.08 -21.82
C PRO A 274 -6.14 -13.05 -21.62
N GLY A 275 -6.56 -13.75 -22.68
CA GLY A 275 -7.71 -14.66 -22.66
C GLY A 275 -9.09 -13.99 -22.54
N LYS A 276 -9.17 -12.65 -22.55
CA LYS A 276 -10.43 -11.89 -22.56
C LYS A 276 -10.50 -10.94 -23.75
N GLY A 277 -11.72 -10.62 -24.19
CA GLY A 277 -11.94 -9.56 -25.16
C GLY A 277 -11.79 -8.15 -24.55
N TRP A 278 -12.04 -7.12 -25.36
CA TRP A 278 -11.97 -5.73 -24.90
C TRP A 278 -13.06 -5.40 -23.90
N GLU A 279 -12.68 -4.65 -22.86
CA GLU A 279 -13.56 -3.96 -21.94
C GLU A 279 -13.51 -2.46 -22.21
N TYR A 280 -14.68 -1.84 -22.20
CA TYR A 280 -14.89 -0.43 -22.49
C TYR A 280 -15.44 0.28 -21.26
N ILE A 281 -14.97 1.50 -21.01
CA ILE A 281 -15.32 2.29 -19.83
C ILE A 281 -15.75 3.70 -20.28
N VAL A 282 -16.84 4.17 -19.69
CA VAL A 282 -17.38 5.52 -19.88
C VAL A 282 -17.41 6.21 -18.53
N TYR A 283 -16.92 7.45 -18.51
CA TYR A 283 -16.85 8.28 -17.31
C TYR A 283 -17.82 9.45 -17.42
N ASP A 284 -18.32 9.93 -16.29
CA ASP A 284 -18.97 11.24 -16.24
C ASP A 284 -17.95 12.38 -16.06
N LYS A 285 -18.46 13.61 -15.96
CA LYS A 285 -17.64 14.83 -15.73
C LYS A 285 -16.99 14.91 -14.35
N GLN A 286 -17.37 14.02 -13.43
CA GLN A 286 -16.78 13.90 -12.10
C GLN A 286 -15.78 12.73 -12.04
N ASP A 287 -15.37 12.21 -13.20
CA ASP A 287 -14.45 11.07 -13.35
C ASP A 287 -14.95 9.78 -12.69
N ARG A 288 -16.27 9.64 -12.53
CA ARG A 288 -16.87 8.40 -12.03
C ARG A 288 -17.21 7.49 -13.20
N VAL A 289 -16.95 6.20 -13.03
CA VAL A 289 -17.34 5.19 -14.02
C VAL A 289 -18.86 5.04 -14.01
N VAL A 290 -19.52 5.46 -15.09
CA VAL A 290 -20.98 5.37 -15.21
C VAL A 290 -21.44 4.23 -16.09
N MET A 291 -20.60 3.78 -17.02
CA MET A 291 -20.91 2.61 -17.85
C MET A 291 -19.66 1.77 -18.11
N THR A 292 -19.84 0.44 -18.10
CA THR A 292 -18.84 -0.53 -18.50
C THR A 292 -19.46 -1.57 -19.42
N ARG A 293 -18.64 -2.11 -20.32
CA ARG A 293 -19.07 -3.16 -21.24
C ARG A 293 -17.91 -4.07 -21.57
N ASP A 294 -18.12 -5.37 -21.43
CA ASP A 294 -17.22 -6.39 -21.94
C ASP A 294 -17.67 -6.89 -23.31
N THR A 295 -16.95 -7.86 -23.87
CA THR A 295 -17.26 -8.40 -25.20
C THR A 295 -18.61 -9.11 -25.26
N ASN A 296 -19.02 -9.81 -24.19
CA ASN A 296 -20.31 -10.50 -24.15
C ASN A 296 -21.49 -9.52 -24.14
N LEU A 297 -21.36 -8.41 -23.39
CA LEU A 297 -22.35 -7.34 -23.41
C LEU A 297 -22.33 -6.58 -24.74
N LYS A 298 -21.15 -6.41 -25.37
CA LYS A 298 -21.03 -5.82 -26.71
C LYS A 298 -21.78 -6.63 -27.76
N GLU A 299 -21.66 -7.96 -27.76
CA GLU A 299 -22.40 -8.85 -28.67
C GLU A 299 -23.92 -8.72 -28.52
N LYS A 300 -24.40 -8.35 -27.33
CA LYS A 300 -25.82 -8.10 -27.04
C LYS A 300 -26.25 -6.65 -27.25
N GLY A 301 -25.34 -5.76 -27.67
CA GLY A 301 -25.62 -4.32 -27.76
C GLY A 301 -25.95 -3.67 -26.42
N GLN A 302 -25.39 -4.20 -25.33
CA GLN A 302 -25.73 -3.85 -23.95
C GLN A 302 -24.56 -3.21 -23.20
N TRP A 303 -24.87 -2.43 -22.19
CA TRP A 303 -23.94 -1.80 -21.25
C TRP A 303 -24.41 -2.04 -19.81
N PHE A 304 -23.48 -2.35 -18.92
CA PHE A 304 -23.71 -2.22 -17.49
C PHE A 304 -23.54 -0.76 -17.10
N PHE A 305 -24.50 -0.19 -16.37
CA PHE A 305 -24.44 1.19 -15.94
C PHE A 305 -24.64 1.34 -14.44
N THR A 306 -24.06 2.41 -13.88
CA THR A 306 -24.19 2.82 -12.49
C THR A 306 -24.69 4.25 -12.44
N LYS A 307 -25.79 4.48 -11.71
CA LYS A 307 -26.31 5.83 -11.46
C LYS A 307 -25.92 6.26 -10.05
N TYR A 308 -25.37 7.46 -9.94
CA TYR A 308 -24.97 8.07 -8.68
C TYR A 308 -25.94 9.17 -8.25
N ASP A 309 -26.01 9.41 -6.94
CA ASP A 309 -26.64 10.61 -6.38
C ASP A 309 -25.70 11.83 -6.41
N LYS A 310 -26.19 12.96 -5.89
CA LYS A 310 -25.44 14.22 -5.82
C LYS A 310 -24.24 14.15 -4.85
N LEU A 311 -24.22 13.19 -3.94
CA LEU A 311 -23.14 12.99 -2.96
C LEU A 311 -22.14 11.92 -3.42
N GLY A 312 -22.32 11.35 -4.62
CA GLY A 312 -21.42 10.32 -5.17
C GLY A 312 -21.71 8.90 -4.70
N ARG A 313 -22.84 8.66 -4.03
CA ARG A 313 -23.26 7.31 -3.63
C ARG A 313 -24.00 6.63 -4.77
N ILE A 314 -23.88 5.31 -4.89
CA ILE A 314 -24.62 4.53 -5.88
C ILE A 314 -26.11 4.56 -5.51
N LEU A 315 -26.94 5.05 -6.45
CA LEU A 315 -28.40 4.96 -6.36
C LEU A 315 -28.89 3.59 -6.82
N TYR A 316 -28.47 3.18 -8.01
CA TYR A 316 -28.81 1.87 -8.59
C TYR A 316 -27.87 1.53 -9.75
N THR A 317 -27.89 0.25 -10.13
CA THR A 317 -27.15 -0.31 -11.26
C THR A 317 -28.09 -1.10 -12.17
N GLY A 318 -27.72 -1.28 -13.44
CA GLY A 318 -28.53 -2.10 -14.35
C GLY A 318 -27.85 -2.38 -15.68
N ILE A 319 -28.59 -3.03 -16.58
CA ILE A 319 -28.20 -3.23 -17.97
C ILE A 319 -29.07 -2.34 -18.84
N MET A 320 -28.47 -1.66 -19.82
CA MET A 320 -29.16 -0.87 -20.82
C MET A 320 -28.68 -1.22 -22.23
N VAL A 321 -29.51 -0.97 -23.23
CA VAL A 321 -29.09 -1.06 -24.64
C VAL A 321 -28.33 0.22 -25.00
N GLY A 322 -27.25 0.10 -25.76
CA GLY A 322 -26.43 1.24 -26.18
C GLY A 322 -25.50 0.93 -27.36
N GLY A 323 -24.94 1.98 -27.94
CA GLY A 323 -24.05 1.94 -29.10
C GLY A 323 -22.58 1.77 -28.73
N GLU A 324 -21.69 2.31 -29.56
CA GLU A 324 -20.25 2.28 -29.31
C GLU A 324 -19.80 3.25 -28.22
N ARG A 325 -18.66 2.94 -27.58
CA ARG A 325 -18.16 3.66 -26.40
C ARG A 325 -18.09 5.18 -26.59
N LYS A 326 -17.63 5.64 -27.76
CA LYS A 326 -17.50 7.08 -28.08
C LYS A 326 -18.86 7.80 -28.08
N ALA A 327 -19.91 7.15 -28.60
CA ALA A 327 -21.26 7.71 -28.64
C ALA A 327 -21.88 7.77 -27.24
N GLU A 328 -21.67 6.73 -26.43
CA GLU A 328 -22.11 6.72 -25.03
C GLU A 328 -21.38 7.78 -24.20
N GLN A 329 -20.08 7.96 -24.40
CA GLN A 329 -19.30 9.02 -23.77
C GLN A 329 -19.87 10.40 -24.10
N ALA A 330 -20.13 10.70 -25.37
CA ALA A 330 -20.74 11.98 -25.78
C ALA A 330 -22.14 12.19 -25.17
N THR A 331 -22.92 11.12 -25.02
CA THR A 331 -24.25 11.17 -24.39
C THR A 331 -24.15 11.48 -22.89
N VAL A 332 -23.19 10.88 -22.19
CA VAL A 332 -22.93 11.14 -20.77
C VAL A 332 -22.44 12.59 -20.58
N ASP A 333 -21.54 13.06 -21.44
CA ASP A 333 -20.97 14.40 -21.38
C ASP A 333 -22.03 15.50 -21.55
N THR A 334 -23.11 15.23 -22.29
CA THR A 334 -24.22 16.17 -22.47
C THR A 334 -25.26 16.13 -21.35
N LYS A 335 -25.48 14.96 -20.73
CA LYS A 335 -26.51 14.78 -19.67
C LYS A 335 -26.04 15.12 -18.26
N ALA A 336 -24.74 15.24 -18.02
CA ALA A 336 -24.15 15.53 -16.71
C ALA A 336 -23.99 17.05 -16.44
N ALA A 337 -24.90 17.89 -16.93
CA ALA A 337 -25.01 19.31 -16.57
C ALA A 337 -25.87 19.50 -15.32
#